data_AF-A8G921-F1
#
_entry.id   AF-A8G921-F1
#
_cell.length_a   1.000
_cell.length_b   1.000
_cell.length_c   1.000
_cell.angle_alpha   90.00
_cell.angle_beta   90.00
_cell.angle_gamma   90.00
#
_symmetry.space_group_name_H-M   'P 1'
#
loop_
_entity.id
_entity.type
_entity.pdbx_description
1 polymer ?
#
loop_
_entity_poly.entity_id
_entity_poly.type
_entity_poly.pdbx_seq_one_letter_code
_entity_poly.pdbx_strand_id
1 'polypeptide(L)'
;MKYALGPVQYYWPKTELEEFYRQAVSSSAEIIYLGESVCTKRREMKVGDWLALAQEIARSGKQVALSTLALLQAPSELNELKRYVENGEFLIEANDLGTVNMAAERSLPFVAGHALNCYNAYTLRLLHRQGMMRWCMPVELSRDWLTKLLEQCDELGFRRQFEVEVLSYGHLPLAYSARCFTARSEDRAKDECETCCIKYPQGRVMRSQEQQQVFVLNGIQTMSGYCYNLGNELTSMQGLVDIVRLSPQGTETLALVERFRANEQGTQPLTLTDRADCNGYWRRVAGLELVP
;
A
#
# COMPACT_ATOMS: atom_id res chain seq x y z
N MET A 1 11.82 -14.09 3.05
CA MET A 1 10.72 -13.12 3.24
C MET A 1 9.52 -13.60 2.42
N LYS A 2 8.29 -13.16 2.74
CA LYS A 2 7.12 -13.35 1.87
C LYS A 2 6.99 -12.17 0.91
N TYR A 3 6.28 -12.36 -0.20
CA TYR A 3 5.97 -11.30 -1.15
C TYR A 3 4.48 -11.01 -1.18
N ALA A 4 4.16 -9.73 -1.18
CA ALA A 4 2.79 -9.24 -1.25
C ALA A 4 2.58 -8.37 -2.48
N LEU A 5 1.42 -8.51 -3.08
CA LEU A 5 0.91 -7.57 -4.07
C LEU A 5 -0.04 -6.60 -3.35
N GLY A 6 0.29 -5.31 -3.33
CA GLY A 6 -0.55 -4.27 -2.74
C GLY A 6 -1.87 -4.08 -3.50
N PRO A 7 -2.82 -3.33 -2.94
CA PRO A 7 -4.05 -3.02 -3.68
C PRO A 7 -3.71 -2.08 -4.84
N VAL A 8 -4.40 -2.23 -5.96
CA VAL A 8 -4.31 -1.28 -7.08
C VAL A 8 -4.72 0.11 -6.59
N GLN A 9 -3.78 1.06 -6.60
CA GLN A 9 -4.00 2.43 -6.10
C GLN A 9 -4.74 3.32 -7.10
N TYR A 10 -4.65 3.02 -8.39
CA TYR A 10 -5.21 3.86 -9.47
C TYR A 10 -6.64 3.47 -9.80
N TYR A 11 -7.36 4.36 -10.49
CA TYR A 11 -8.73 4.08 -10.89
C TYR A 11 -8.77 3.39 -12.25
N TRP A 12 -8.74 2.05 -12.24
CA TRP A 12 -8.85 1.23 -13.45
C TRP A 12 -10.31 0.86 -13.75
N PRO A 13 -10.68 0.68 -15.02
CA PRO A 13 -11.95 0.05 -15.40
C PRO A 13 -12.12 -1.31 -14.75
N LYS A 14 -13.36 -1.67 -14.39
CA LYS A 14 -13.68 -2.95 -13.73
C LYS A 14 -13.06 -4.16 -14.42
N THR A 15 -13.19 -4.26 -15.73
CA THR A 15 -12.73 -5.42 -16.51
C THR A 15 -11.22 -5.58 -16.48
N GLU A 16 -10.47 -4.48 -16.57
CA GLU A 16 -9.01 -4.48 -16.48
C GLU A 16 -8.54 -4.86 -15.08
N LEU A 17 -9.21 -4.33 -14.06
CA LEU A 17 -8.91 -4.62 -12.66
C LEU A 17 -9.14 -6.09 -12.32
N GLU A 18 -10.30 -6.65 -12.69
CA GLU A 18 -10.60 -8.06 -12.48
C GLU A 18 -9.60 -8.96 -13.21
N GLU A 19 -9.27 -8.64 -14.46
CA GLU A 19 -8.31 -9.40 -15.25
C GLU A 19 -6.91 -9.38 -14.64
N PHE A 20 -6.46 -8.22 -14.14
CA PHE A 20 -5.21 -8.10 -13.40
C PHE A 20 -5.19 -9.06 -12.19
N TYR A 21 -6.25 -9.09 -11.38
CA TYR A 21 -6.28 -9.96 -10.21
C TYR A 21 -6.39 -11.45 -10.57
N ARG A 22 -7.11 -11.82 -11.65
CA ARG A 22 -7.10 -13.20 -12.16
C ARG A 22 -5.71 -13.63 -12.58
N GLN A 23 -4.92 -12.75 -13.20
CA GLN A 23 -3.52 -13.03 -13.51
C GLN A 23 -2.66 -13.07 -12.24
N ALA A 24 -2.92 -12.20 -11.26
CA ALA A 24 -2.20 -12.16 -9.99
C ALA A 24 -2.31 -13.48 -9.21
N VAL A 25 -3.41 -14.23 -9.37
CA VAL A 25 -3.57 -15.60 -8.83
C VAL A 25 -2.42 -16.52 -9.26
N SER A 26 -1.87 -16.34 -10.46
CA SER A 26 -0.78 -17.18 -10.97
C SER A 26 0.63 -16.66 -10.62
N SER A 27 0.75 -15.50 -9.97
CA SER A 27 2.04 -14.95 -9.53
C SER A 27 2.60 -15.68 -8.30
N SER A 28 3.91 -15.57 -8.03
CA SER A 28 4.48 -16.08 -6.78
C SER A 28 4.17 -15.27 -5.53
N ALA A 29 3.38 -14.19 -5.60
CA ALA A 29 2.98 -13.46 -4.39
C ALA A 29 2.10 -14.35 -3.49
N GLU A 30 2.50 -14.51 -2.23
CA GLU A 30 1.75 -15.29 -1.23
C GLU A 30 0.56 -14.51 -0.68
N ILE A 31 0.62 -13.18 -0.75
CA ILE A 31 -0.36 -12.26 -0.17
C ILE A 31 -0.88 -11.31 -1.26
N ILE A 32 -2.20 -11.17 -1.36
CA ILE A 32 -2.84 -10.21 -2.26
C ILE A 32 -3.73 -9.28 -1.45
N TYR A 33 -3.44 -7.98 -1.55
CA TYR A 33 -4.30 -6.92 -1.07
C TYR A 33 -5.22 -6.46 -2.19
N LEU A 34 -6.49 -6.23 -1.87
CA LEU A 34 -7.47 -5.69 -2.81
C LEU A 34 -8.48 -4.80 -2.10
N GLY A 35 -9.21 -3.99 -2.84
CA GLY A 35 -10.10 -2.97 -2.29
C GLY A 35 -9.70 -1.56 -2.71
N GLU A 36 -10.50 -0.60 -2.26
CA GLU A 36 -10.34 0.82 -2.60
C GLU A 36 -9.82 1.58 -1.38
N SER A 37 -8.58 2.06 -1.45
CA SER A 37 -7.90 2.77 -0.36
C SER A 37 -7.83 4.29 -0.53
N VAL A 38 -8.25 4.82 -1.69
CA VAL A 38 -8.06 6.22 -2.08
C VAL A 38 -9.37 7.01 -2.03
N CYS A 39 -10.43 6.55 -2.69
CA CYS A 39 -11.66 7.36 -2.83
C CYS A 39 -12.93 6.53 -3.09
N THR A 40 -13.95 6.73 -2.27
CA THR A 40 -15.27 6.08 -2.37
C THR A 40 -16.08 6.43 -3.61
N LYS A 41 -15.73 7.51 -4.32
CA LYS A 41 -16.39 7.86 -5.58
C LYS A 41 -16.00 6.94 -6.74
N ARG A 42 -14.95 6.11 -6.58
CA ARG A 42 -14.49 5.13 -7.58
C ARG A 42 -15.37 3.88 -7.51
N ARG A 43 -16.52 3.95 -8.19
CA ARG A 43 -17.64 3.00 -8.02
C ARG A 43 -17.68 1.86 -9.04
N GLU A 44 -16.63 1.67 -9.86
CA GLU A 44 -16.50 0.50 -10.75
C GLU A 44 -16.66 -0.82 -9.98
N MET A 45 -16.08 -0.89 -8.78
CA MET A 45 -16.19 -2.02 -7.88
C MET A 45 -16.97 -1.62 -6.62
N LYS A 46 -18.01 -2.38 -6.29
CA LYS A 46 -18.72 -2.26 -5.01
C LYS A 46 -18.17 -3.27 -4.01
N VAL A 47 -18.53 -3.10 -2.73
CA VAL A 47 -18.16 -4.03 -1.65
C VAL A 47 -18.40 -5.50 -2.03
N GLY A 48 -19.56 -5.81 -2.64
CA GLY A 48 -19.88 -7.18 -3.05
C GLY A 48 -18.98 -7.73 -4.16
N ASP A 49 -18.58 -6.87 -5.12
CA ASP A 49 -17.65 -7.26 -6.19
C ASP A 49 -16.26 -7.57 -5.61
N TRP A 50 -15.78 -6.74 -4.67
CA TRP A 50 -14.51 -6.97 -3.98
C TRP A 50 -14.51 -8.27 -3.16
N LEU A 51 -15.58 -8.55 -2.42
CA LEU A 51 -15.71 -9.79 -1.65
C LEU A 51 -15.76 -11.03 -2.55
N ALA A 52 -16.48 -10.96 -3.67
CA ALA A 52 -16.53 -12.06 -4.64
C ALA A 52 -15.14 -12.33 -5.25
N LEU A 53 -14.42 -11.27 -5.62
CA LEU A 53 -13.05 -11.39 -6.13
C LEU A 53 -12.07 -11.92 -5.08
N ALA A 54 -12.20 -11.48 -3.82
CA ALA A 54 -11.43 -12.01 -2.70
C ALA A 54 -11.63 -13.52 -2.53
N GLN A 55 -12.88 -13.99 -2.62
CA GLN A 55 -13.20 -15.42 -2.55
C GLN A 55 -12.59 -16.21 -3.72
N GLU A 56 -12.64 -15.67 -4.93
CA GLU A 56 -12.02 -16.29 -6.10
C GLU A 56 -10.51 -16.45 -5.90
N ILE A 57 -9.83 -15.39 -5.46
CA ILE A 57 -8.39 -15.39 -5.21
C ILE A 57 -8.03 -16.34 -4.06
N ALA A 58 -8.78 -16.32 -2.96
CA ALA A 58 -8.49 -17.15 -1.79
C ALA A 58 -8.55 -18.65 -2.08
N ARG A 59 -9.38 -19.10 -3.05
CA ARG A 59 -9.43 -20.50 -3.50
C ARG A 59 -8.12 -21.00 -4.09
N SER A 60 -7.24 -20.10 -4.54
CA SER A 60 -5.89 -20.46 -5.01
C SER A 60 -4.87 -20.69 -3.89
N GLY A 61 -5.27 -20.52 -2.63
CA GLY A 61 -4.40 -20.70 -1.45
C GLY A 61 -3.61 -19.45 -1.06
N LYS A 62 -3.86 -18.30 -1.70
CA LYS A 62 -3.24 -17.02 -1.33
C LYS A 62 -3.91 -16.43 -0.09
N GLN A 63 -3.13 -15.73 0.73
CA GLN A 63 -3.70 -14.91 1.80
C GLN A 63 -4.27 -13.63 1.19
N VAL A 64 -5.54 -13.34 1.48
CA VAL A 64 -6.22 -12.14 1.01
C VAL A 64 -6.41 -11.15 2.15
N ALA A 65 -6.13 -9.88 1.88
CA ALA A 65 -6.43 -8.76 2.77
C ALA A 65 -7.22 -7.67 2.02
N LEU A 66 -8.28 -7.16 2.64
CA LEU A 66 -9.11 -6.09 2.09
C LEU A 66 -8.63 -4.74 2.60
N SER A 67 -8.11 -3.90 1.70
CA SER A 67 -7.64 -2.56 1.99
C SER A 67 -8.80 -1.58 2.10
N THR A 68 -8.91 -0.92 3.24
CA THR A 68 -9.91 0.14 3.47
C THR A 68 -9.36 1.52 3.13
N LEU A 69 -10.23 2.51 3.10
CA LEU A 69 -9.90 3.91 2.79
C LEU A 69 -8.90 4.47 3.80
N ALA A 70 -7.92 5.20 3.28
CA ALA A 70 -6.98 5.97 4.10
C ALA A 70 -7.59 7.25 4.69
N LEU A 71 -8.71 7.73 4.15
CA LEU A 71 -9.37 8.95 4.63
C LEU A 71 -10.89 8.85 4.54
N LEU A 72 -11.53 8.57 5.69
CA LEU A 72 -12.98 8.62 5.87
C LEU A 72 -13.44 10.06 6.10
N GLN A 73 -14.46 10.48 5.36
CA GLN A 73 -14.95 11.86 5.30
C GLN A 73 -16.47 11.96 5.42
N ALA A 74 -17.22 10.88 5.20
CA ALA A 74 -18.67 10.90 5.27
C ALA A 74 -19.28 9.69 6.01
N PRO A 75 -20.45 9.86 6.67
CA PRO A 75 -21.13 8.76 7.37
C PRO A 75 -21.48 7.56 6.49
N SER A 76 -21.76 7.79 5.20
CA SER A 76 -22.01 6.69 4.24
C SER A 76 -20.81 5.76 4.10
N GLU A 77 -19.60 6.28 4.23
CA GLU A 77 -18.36 5.52 4.11
C GLU A 77 -18.13 4.63 5.33
N LEU A 78 -18.62 5.04 6.51
CA LEU A 78 -18.64 4.19 7.71
C LEU A 78 -19.55 2.98 7.53
N ASN A 79 -20.68 3.12 6.83
CA ASN A 79 -21.57 2.00 6.53
C ASN A 79 -20.91 0.98 5.58
N GLU A 80 -20.17 1.45 4.57
CA GLU A 80 -19.40 0.57 3.69
C GLU A 80 -18.24 -0.10 4.44
N LEU A 81 -17.51 0.67 5.25
CA LEU A 81 -16.45 0.15 6.11
C LEU A 81 -16.95 -0.97 7.03
N LYS A 82 -18.10 -0.77 7.67
CA LYS A 82 -18.72 -1.78 8.54
C LYS A 82 -18.92 -3.10 7.80
N ARG A 83 -19.36 -3.06 6.54
CA ARG A 83 -19.53 -4.26 5.71
C ARG A 83 -18.21 -4.96 5.41
N TYR A 84 -17.12 -4.22 5.21
CA TYR A 84 -15.79 -4.82 5.08
C TYR A 84 -15.36 -5.45 6.40
N VAL A 85 -15.46 -4.75 7.52
CA VAL A 85 -15.05 -5.30 8.83
C VAL A 85 -15.86 -6.55 9.19
N GLU A 86 -17.15 -6.58 8.87
CA GLU A 86 -18.06 -7.69 9.16
C GLU A 86 -18.06 -8.77 8.05
N ASN A 87 -17.05 -8.79 7.17
CA ASN A 87 -16.97 -9.75 6.07
C ASN A 87 -16.82 -11.22 6.54
N GLY A 88 -16.25 -11.44 7.74
CA GLY A 88 -16.18 -12.75 8.40
C GLY A 88 -15.13 -13.74 7.85
N GLU A 89 -14.40 -13.38 6.79
CA GLU A 89 -13.54 -14.33 6.07
C GLU A 89 -12.10 -13.82 5.85
N PHE A 90 -11.95 -12.56 5.44
CA PHE A 90 -10.69 -11.95 5.02
C PHE A 90 -10.15 -10.97 6.04
N LEU A 91 -8.82 -10.89 6.12
CA LEU A 91 -8.13 -9.85 6.88
C LEU A 91 -8.52 -8.47 6.36
N ILE A 92 -8.56 -7.49 7.26
CA ILE A 92 -8.69 -6.09 6.90
C ILE A 92 -7.34 -5.40 7.02
N GLU A 93 -6.95 -4.66 5.99
CA GLU A 93 -5.93 -3.63 6.13
C GLU A 93 -6.59 -2.31 6.52
N ALA A 94 -6.33 -1.90 7.76
CA ALA A 94 -6.78 -0.65 8.33
C ALA A 94 -5.86 0.49 7.88
N ASN A 95 -6.39 1.42 7.08
CA ASN A 95 -5.69 2.62 6.65
C ASN A 95 -6.16 3.90 7.37
N ASP A 96 -7.16 3.79 8.25
CA ASP A 96 -7.65 4.85 9.14
C ASP A 96 -8.05 4.28 10.53
N LEU A 97 -8.00 5.11 11.57
CA LEU A 97 -8.31 4.72 12.95
C LEU A 97 -9.78 4.31 13.15
N GLY A 98 -10.70 4.75 12.30
CA GLY A 98 -12.07 4.24 12.28
C GLY A 98 -12.13 2.75 11.98
N THR A 99 -11.26 2.26 11.08
CA THR A 99 -11.15 0.82 10.78
C THR A 99 -10.54 0.07 11.97
N VAL A 100 -9.49 0.62 12.58
CA VAL A 100 -8.84 0.06 13.77
C VAL A 100 -9.84 -0.11 14.91
N ASN A 101 -10.62 0.94 15.21
CA ASN A 101 -11.61 0.92 16.28
C ASN A 101 -12.71 -0.13 16.02
N MET A 102 -13.26 -0.17 14.81
CA MET A 102 -14.31 -1.15 14.46
C MET A 102 -13.81 -2.60 14.54
N ALA A 103 -12.56 -2.85 14.13
CA ALA A 103 -11.93 -4.16 14.23
C ALA A 103 -11.68 -4.56 15.70
N ALA A 104 -11.14 -3.63 16.50
CA ALA A 104 -10.86 -3.85 17.92
C ALA A 104 -12.12 -4.13 18.74
N GLU A 105 -13.21 -3.38 18.52
CA GLU A 105 -14.52 -3.61 19.15
C GLU A 105 -15.06 -5.03 18.91
N ARG A 106 -14.70 -5.63 17.76
CA ARG A 106 -15.12 -6.97 17.36
C ARG A 106 -14.05 -8.04 17.62
N SER A 107 -12.93 -7.67 18.24
CA SER A 107 -11.78 -8.55 18.46
C SER A 107 -11.27 -9.22 17.18
N LEU A 108 -11.32 -8.50 16.05
CA LEU A 108 -10.87 -8.99 14.75
C LEU A 108 -9.40 -8.64 14.52
N PRO A 109 -8.59 -9.57 13.97
CA PRO A 109 -7.22 -9.27 13.60
C PRO A 109 -7.19 -8.34 12.38
N PHE A 110 -6.19 -7.45 12.33
CA PHE A 110 -6.03 -6.53 11.21
C PHE A 110 -4.56 -6.29 10.85
N VAL A 111 -4.35 -5.84 9.61
CA VAL A 111 -3.08 -5.25 9.15
C VAL A 111 -3.14 -3.75 9.37
N ALA A 112 -2.19 -3.19 10.11
CA ALA A 112 -1.98 -1.75 10.17
C ALA A 112 -1.29 -1.29 8.87
N GLY A 113 -2.04 -0.64 7.98
CA GLY A 113 -1.52 -0.13 6.72
C GLY A 113 -0.59 1.08 6.93
N HIS A 114 0.24 1.38 5.93
CA HIS A 114 1.23 2.47 6.03
C HIS A 114 0.57 3.84 6.24
N ALA A 115 -0.68 4.02 5.81
CA ALA A 115 -1.44 5.26 5.95
C ALA A 115 -1.78 5.63 7.40
N LEU A 116 -1.69 4.67 8.35
CA LEU A 116 -1.88 4.94 9.78
C LEU A 116 -0.74 5.76 10.39
N ASN A 117 0.39 5.93 9.70
CA ASN A 117 1.49 6.80 10.11
C ASN A 117 1.97 6.49 11.54
N CYS A 118 2.22 5.20 11.82
CA CYS A 118 2.69 4.75 13.12
C CYS A 118 4.21 4.92 13.26
N TYR A 119 4.64 5.90 14.06
CA TYR A 119 6.04 6.34 14.18
C TYR A 119 6.72 5.98 15.51
N ASN A 120 6.14 5.13 16.35
CA ASN A 120 6.81 4.76 17.60
C ASN A 120 6.32 3.42 18.15
N ALA A 121 7.16 2.80 18.97
CA ALA A 121 6.91 1.46 19.51
C ALA A 121 5.73 1.43 20.49
N TYR A 122 5.44 2.55 21.19
CA TYR A 122 4.29 2.62 22.10
C TYR A 122 2.95 2.58 21.36
N THR A 123 2.84 3.29 20.23
CA THR A 123 1.67 3.23 19.35
C THR A 123 1.53 1.85 18.73
N LEU A 124 2.63 1.22 18.27
CA LEU A 124 2.56 -0.17 17.79
C LEU A 124 2.08 -1.15 18.87
N ARG A 125 2.52 -0.96 20.12
CA ARG A 125 2.06 -1.79 21.24
C ARG A 125 0.57 -1.59 21.51
N LEU A 126 0.05 -0.38 21.35
CA LEU A 126 -1.39 -0.10 21.45
C LEU A 126 -2.15 -0.82 20.33
N LEU A 127 -1.72 -0.68 19.07
CA LEU A 127 -2.34 -1.34 17.93
C LEU A 127 -2.28 -2.87 18.06
N HIS A 128 -1.16 -3.42 18.53
CA HIS A 128 -1.02 -4.86 18.81
C HIS A 128 -2.06 -5.34 19.84
N ARG A 129 -2.24 -4.60 20.95
CA ARG A 129 -3.28 -4.90 21.94
C ARG A 129 -4.70 -4.80 21.38
N GLN A 130 -4.90 -4.05 20.31
CA GLN A 130 -6.18 -3.90 19.61
C GLN A 130 -6.42 -4.98 18.53
N GLY A 131 -5.46 -5.86 18.27
CA GLY A 131 -5.59 -6.94 17.27
C GLY A 131 -4.70 -6.80 16.03
N MET A 132 -3.78 -5.83 15.99
CA MET A 132 -2.83 -5.72 14.89
C MET A 132 -1.91 -6.95 14.84
N MET A 133 -1.93 -7.66 13.72
CA MET A 133 -1.06 -8.83 13.47
C MET A 133 0.10 -8.53 12.52
N ARG A 134 -0.03 -7.47 11.72
CA ARG A 134 0.96 -7.02 10.75
C ARG A 134 1.00 -5.50 10.73
N TRP A 135 2.19 -4.95 10.63
CA TRP A 135 2.41 -3.52 10.48
C TRP A 135 3.18 -3.24 9.19
N CYS A 136 2.57 -2.44 8.31
CA CYS A 136 3.23 -1.88 7.14
C CYS A 136 3.87 -0.55 7.52
N MET A 137 5.19 -0.47 7.40
CA MET A 137 5.97 0.70 7.78
C MET A 137 5.54 1.94 6.97
N PRO A 138 5.44 3.13 7.60
CA PRO A 138 5.28 4.38 6.86
C PRO A 138 6.37 4.57 5.80
N VAL A 139 5.96 5.04 4.62
CA VAL A 139 6.73 4.96 3.37
C VAL A 139 7.95 5.89 3.32
N GLU A 140 7.97 6.91 4.17
CA GLU A 140 9.01 7.93 4.27
C GLU A 140 10.14 7.58 5.24
N LEU A 141 10.08 6.40 5.88
CA LEU A 141 11.03 5.99 6.91
C LEU A 141 12.19 5.16 6.34
N SER A 142 13.38 5.38 6.93
CA SER A 142 14.61 4.68 6.55
C SER A 142 14.76 3.32 7.20
N ARG A 143 15.63 2.47 6.63
CA ARG A 143 16.02 1.20 7.25
C ARG A 143 16.58 1.39 8.66
N ASP A 144 17.47 2.38 8.83
CA ASP A 144 18.09 2.66 10.13
C ASP A 144 17.05 3.06 11.19
N TRP A 145 15.99 3.74 10.76
CA TRP A 145 14.86 4.08 11.62
C TRP A 145 14.08 2.82 11.99
N LEU A 146 13.80 1.94 11.02
CA LEU A 146 13.13 0.66 11.24
C LEU A 146 13.89 -0.19 12.26
N THR A 147 15.21 -0.35 12.11
CA THR A 147 16.04 -1.09 13.07
C THR A 147 15.86 -0.58 14.49
N LYS A 148 15.99 0.72 14.71
CA LYS A 148 15.84 1.35 16.04
C LYS A 148 14.44 1.17 16.62
N LEU A 149 13.40 1.27 15.78
CA LEU A 149 12.03 1.02 16.22
C LEU A 149 11.85 -0.43 16.67
N LEU A 150 12.37 -1.39 15.90
CA LEU A 150 12.25 -2.81 16.24
C LEU A 150 13.03 -3.17 17.50
N GLU A 151 14.20 -2.56 17.73
CA GLU A 151 14.93 -2.64 19.00
C GLU A 151 14.08 -2.15 20.18
N GLN A 152 13.39 -1.00 20.05
CA GLN A 152 12.45 -0.53 21.07
C GLN A 152 11.28 -1.51 21.28
N CYS A 153 10.78 -2.15 20.22
CA CYS A 153 9.74 -3.17 20.34
C CYS A 153 10.25 -4.44 21.07
N ASP A 154 11.52 -4.80 20.90
CA ASP A 154 12.18 -5.87 21.64
C ASP A 154 12.33 -5.51 23.13
N GLU A 155 12.79 -4.29 23.44
CA GLU A 155 12.87 -3.78 24.83
C GLU A 155 11.50 -3.76 25.52
N LEU A 156 10.43 -3.45 24.78
CA LEU A 156 9.06 -3.47 25.27
C LEU A 156 8.43 -4.88 25.27
N GLY A 157 9.15 -5.90 24.78
CA GLY A 157 8.78 -7.31 24.88
C GLY A 157 7.74 -7.82 23.88
N PHE A 158 7.52 -7.13 22.75
CA PHE A 158 6.45 -7.50 21.81
C PHE A 158 6.85 -7.58 20.32
N ARG A 159 8.10 -7.33 19.96
CA ARG A 159 8.59 -7.41 18.56
C ARG A 159 8.20 -8.69 17.83
N ARG A 160 8.26 -9.85 18.49
CA ARG A 160 8.01 -11.18 17.89
C ARG A 160 6.52 -11.53 17.77
N GLN A 161 5.62 -10.59 18.07
CA GLN A 161 4.17 -10.84 18.10
C GLN A 161 3.43 -10.28 16.87
N PHE A 162 4.13 -9.63 15.93
CA PHE A 162 3.57 -9.11 14.69
C PHE A 162 4.55 -9.21 13.51
N GLU A 163 4.02 -9.26 12.29
CA GLU A 163 4.80 -9.22 11.04
C GLU A 163 5.15 -7.77 10.66
N VAL A 164 6.38 -7.54 10.18
CA VAL A 164 6.82 -6.27 9.62
C VAL A 164 6.75 -6.33 8.09
N GLU A 165 6.05 -5.38 7.49
CA GLU A 165 5.90 -5.25 6.05
C GLU A 165 6.45 -3.92 5.55
N VAL A 166 7.08 -3.93 4.37
CA VAL A 166 7.63 -2.73 3.73
C VAL A 166 7.12 -2.64 2.30
N LEU A 167 6.51 -1.50 1.96
CA LEU A 167 6.22 -1.13 0.57
C LEU A 167 7.56 -0.88 -0.15
N SER A 168 7.93 -1.84 -0.98
CA SER A 168 9.27 -1.97 -1.57
C SER A 168 9.29 -1.68 -3.07
N TYR A 169 8.12 -1.57 -3.69
CA TYR A 169 7.99 -1.15 -5.08
C TYR A 169 6.74 -0.29 -5.30
N GLY A 170 6.87 0.74 -6.13
CA GLY A 170 5.76 1.57 -6.59
C GLY A 170 5.88 3.04 -6.19
N HIS A 171 4.94 3.87 -6.65
CA HIS A 171 4.87 5.25 -6.19
C HIS A 171 4.40 5.28 -4.72
N LEU A 172 5.11 6.02 -3.88
CA LEU A 172 4.85 6.10 -2.44
C LEU A 172 3.71 7.07 -2.16
N PRO A 173 2.61 6.70 -1.47
CA PRO A 173 1.59 7.65 -1.05
C PRO A 173 2.10 8.53 0.11
N LEU A 174 2.65 9.71 -0.21
CA LEU A 174 3.33 10.59 0.75
C LEU A 174 2.36 11.48 1.53
N ALA A 175 1.22 11.84 0.95
CA ALA A 175 0.22 12.67 1.61
C ALA A 175 -1.19 12.41 1.11
N TYR A 176 -2.17 12.64 1.98
CA TYR A 176 -3.59 12.54 1.70
C TYR A 176 -4.28 13.89 1.97
N SER A 177 -5.27 14.25 1.15
CA SER A 177 -6.03 15.49 1.30
C SER A 177 -7.54 15.23 1.29
N ALA A 178 -8.30 16.00 2.06
CA ALA A 178 -9.76 15.98 1.94
C ALA A 178 -10.23 16.47 0.55
N ARG A 179 -9.38 17.23 -0.16
CA ARG A 179 -9.60 17.70 -1.53
C ARG A 179 -8.97 16.73 -2.54
N CYS A 180 -9.60 16.58 -3.70
CA CYS A 180 -9.08 15.76 -4.79
C CYS A 180 -8.16 16.59 -5.69
N PHE A 181 -6.86 16.28 -5.69
CA PHE A 181 -5.86 16.95 -6.52
C PHE A 181 -6.06 16.67 -8.01
N THR A 182 -6.46 15.46 -8.38
CA THR A 182 -6.77 15.14 -9.79
C THR A 182 -7.95 15.97 -10.30
N ALA A 183 -9.04 16.07 -9.53
CA ALA A 183 -10.18 16.91 -9.90
C ALA A 183 -9.78 18.38 -10.00
N ARG A 184 -9.01 18.89 -9.02
CA ARG A 184 -8.52 20.27 -9.05
C ARG A 184 -7.63 20.56 -10.27
N SER A 185 -6.86 19.57 -10.74
CA SER A 185 -6.03 19.71 -11.94
C SER A 185 -6.82 19.82 -13.25
N GLU A 186 -8.10 19.44 -13.24
CA GLU A 186 -9.06 19.67 -14.32
C GLU A 186 -9.99 20.87 -14.03
N ASP A 187 -9.65 21.71 -13.04
CA ASP A 187 -10.46 22.82 -12.55
C ASP A 187 -11.88 22.43 -12.11
N ARG A 188 -12.01 21.21 -11.57
CA ARG A 188 -13.27 20.67 -11.04
C ARG A 188 -13.28 20.65 -9.52
N ALA A 189 -14.48 20.84 -8.94
CA ALA A 189 -14.73 20.52 -7.54
C ALA A 189 -14.71 19.00 -7.31
N LYS A 190 -14.42 18.57 -6.07
CA LYS A 190 -14.39 17.14 -5.72
C LYS A 190 -15.75 16.46 -5.92
N ASP A 191 -16.84 17.14 -5.57
CA ASP A 191 -18.19 16.58 -5.64
C ASP A 191 -18.66 16.41 -7.10
N GLU A 192 -18.17 17.25 -8.00
CA GLU A 192 -18.45 17.24 -9.44
C GLU A 192 -17.26 16.71 -10.25
N CYS A 193 -16.42 15.85 -9.64
CA CYS A 193 -15.19 15.38 -10.29
C CYS A 193 -15.42 14.46 -11.49
N GLU A 194 -16.64 13.97 -11.71
CA GLU A 194 -17.00 13.03 -12.80
C GLU A 194 -16.04 11.83 -12.91
N THR A 195 -15.51 11.39 -11.77
CA THR A 195 -14.51 10.31 -11.68
C THR A 195 -13.35 10.44 -12.68
N CYS A 196 -12.95 11.68 -12.98
CA CYS A 196 -11.91 12.02 -13.97
C CYS A 196 -10.57 11.30 -13.79
N CYS A 197 -10.26 10.80 -12.59
CA CYS A 197 -9.07 9.97 -12.35
C CYS A 197 -9.00 8.72 -13.24
N ILE A 198 -10.10 8.25 -13.82
CA ILE A 198 -10.11 7.07 -14.72
C ILE A 198 -9.30 7.33 -16.00
N LYS A 199 -9.16 8.61 -16.40
CA LYS A 199 -8.37 9.03 -17.56
C LYS A 199 -6.87 8.95 -17.32
N TYR A 200 -6.45 8.71 -16.07
CA TYR A 200 -5.06 8.72 -15.63
C TYR A 200 -4.72 7.39 -14.93
N PRO A 201 -4.56 6.28 -15.69
CA PRO A 201 -4.39 4.93 -15.14
C PRO A 201 -3.09 4.75 -14.33
N GLN A 202 -2.14 5.68 -14.45
CA GLN A 202 -0.90 5.76 -13.65
C GLN A 202 -0.81 7.09 -12.86
N GLY A 203 -1.95 7.75 -12.64
CA GLY A 203 -2.00 9.07 -12.02
C GLY A 203 -1.51 10.18 -12.95
N ARG A 204 -1.46 11.41 -12.41
CA ARG A 204 -1.09 12.62 -13.17
C ARG A 204 0.26 13.14 -12.68
N VAL A 205 1.24 13.17 -13.57
CA VAL A 205 2.56 13.73 -13.29
C VAL A 205 2.47 15.22 -12.96
N MET A 206 3.11 15.61 -11.87
CA MET A 206 3.27 17.00 -11.43
C MET A 206 4.73 17.41 -11.56
N ARG A 207 4.98 18.55 -12.23
CA ARG A 207 6.31 19.10 -12.43
C ARG A 207 6.52 20.41 -11.66
N SER A 208 7.75 20.69 -11.26
CA SER A 208 8.17 21.98 -10.75
C SER A 208 8.21 23.04 -11.85
N GLN A 209 8.51 24.30 -11.48
CA GLN A 209 8.69 25.38 -12.46
C GLN A 209 9.90 25.12 -13.38
N GLU A 210 10.91 24.42 -12.86
CA GLU A 210 12.11 23.96 -13.57
C GLU A 210 11.86 22.68 -14.40
N GLN A 211 10.61 22.27 -14.59
CA GLN A 211 10.20 21.09 -15.35
C GLN A 211 10.68 19.73 -14.78
N GLN A 212 11.14 19.70 -13.54
CA GLN A 212 11.47 18.45 -12.86
C GLN A 212 10.20 17.75 -12.38
N GLN A 213 10.07 16.45 -12.60
CA GLN A 213 9.00 15.64 -12.00
C GLN A 213 9.21 15.53 -10.49
N VAL A 214 8.19 15.95 -9.73
CA VAL A 214 8.28 15.96 -8.25
C VAL A 214 7.31 14.96 -7.64
N PHE A 215 6.07 14.91 -8.15
CA PHE A 215 5.02 14.05 -7.61
C PHE A 215 4.15 13.44 -8.71
N VAL A 216 3.40 12.41 -8.34
CA VAL A 216 2.27 11.88 -9.12
C VAL A 216 1.00 12.10 -8.30
N LEU A 217 -0.02 12.72 -8.92
CA LEU A 217 -1.32 12.98 -8.29
C LEU A 217 -2.28 11.83 -8.59
N ASN A 218 -2.87 11.24 -7.55
CA ASN A 218 -3.83 10.14 -7.67
C ASN A 218 -5.04 10.38 -6.76
N GLY A 219 -6.07 11.04 -7.29
CA GLY A 219 -7.25 11.39 -6.51
C GLY A 219 -6.88 12.33 -5.37
N ILE A 220 -7.00 11.84 -4.13
CA ILE A 220 -6.63 12.58 -2.91
C ILE A 220 -5.17 12.42 -2.50
N GLN A 221 -4.43 11.52 -3.15
CA GLN A 221 -3.04 11.23 -2.84
C GLN A 221 -2.09 12.15 -3.61
N THR A 222 -1.06 12.62 -2.91
CA THR A 222 0.19 13.06 -3.53
C THR A 222 1.21 11.96 -3.34
N MET A 223 1.69 11.39 -4.45
CA MET A 223 2.61 10.27 -4.45
C MET A 223 4.02 10.70 -4.87
N SER A 224 5.04 9.89 -4.54
CA SER A 224 6.41 10.13 -5.01
C SER A 224 6.47 10.34 -6.52
N GLY A 225 7.35 11.24 -6.98
CA GLY A 225 7.54 11.50 -8.40
C GLY A 225 8.10 10.29 -9.13
N TYR A 226 9.10 9.63 -8.57
CA TYR A 226 9.74 8.44 -9.13
C TYR A 226 9.22 7.17 -8.45
N CYS A 227 9.37 6.04 -9.14
CA CYS A 227 8.99 4.74 -8.62
C CYS A 227 9.96 4.33 -7.52
N TYR A 228 9.47 4.09 -6.30
CA TYR A 228 10.32 3.54 -5.26
C TYR A 228 10.67 2.10 -5.61
N ASN A 229 11.95 1.73 -5.50
CA ASN A 229 12.41 0.41 -5.88
C ASN A 229 13.52 -0.09 -4.95
N LEU A 230 13.16 -1.05 -4.09
CA LEU A 230 14.06 -1.67 -3.12
C LEU A 230 14.53 -3.07 -3.55
N GLY A 231 14.39 -3.42 -4.83
CA GLY A 231 14.77 -4.76 -5.32
C GLY A 231 16.25 -5.11 -5.08
N ASN A 232 17.13 -4.10 -5.01
CA ASN A 232 18.55 -4.27 -4.69
C ASN A 232 18.88 -4.16 -3.19
N GLU A 233 17.88 -3.86 -2.35
CA GLU A 233 18.03 -3.70 -0.91
C GLU A 233 17.59 -4.93 -0.10
N LEU A 234 17.13 -6.00 -0.77
CA LEU A 234 16.53 -7.18 -0.14
C LEU A 234 17.47 -7.86 0.87
N THR A 235 18.77 -7.93 0.58
CA THR A 235 19.75 -8.47 1.53
C THR A 235 19.78 -7.66 2.84
N SER A 236 19.58 -6.34 2.76
CA SER A 236 19.53 -5.47 3.95
C SER A 236 18.24 -5.59 4.76
N MET A 237 17.21 -6.26 4.22
CA MET A 237 15.94 -6.50 4.88
C MET A 237 15.92 -7.82 5.69
N GLN A 238 16.89 -8.71 5.47
CA GLN A 238 16.94 -10.02 6.13
C GLN A 238 16.96 -9.86 7.66
N GLY A 239 16.02 -10.53 8.34
CA GLY A 239 15.86 -10.45 9.79
C GLY A 239 15.11 -9.21 10.31
N LEU A 240 14.86 -8.20 9.46
CA LEU A 240 14.11 -6.99 9.80
C LEU A 240 12.68 -7.00 9.25
N VAL A 241 12.53 -7.40 7.98
CA VAL A 241 11.27 -7.37 7.23
C VAL A 241 10.78 -8.79 7.02
N ASP A 242 9.49 -9.03 7.29
CA ASP A 242 8.85 -10.32 7.08
C ASP A 242 8.21 -10.38 5.68
N ILE A 243 7.68 -9.25 5.19
CA ILE A 243 6.92 -9.14 3.94
C ILE A 243 7.41 -7.96 3.08
N VAL A 244 7.74 -8.26 1.82
CA VAL A 244 8.10 -7.30 0.78
C VAL A 244 6.86 -7.05 -0.08
N ARG A 245 6.30 -5.83 -0.02
CA ARG A 245 5.09 -5.46 -0.75
C ARG A 245 5.42 -4.69 -2.02
N LEU A 246 4.85 -5.09 -3.16
CA LEU A 246 4.93 -4.37 -4.43
C LEU A 246 3.55 -3.78 -4.76
N SER A 247 3.48 -2.47 -5.01
CA SER A 247 2.25 -1.81 -5.47
C SER A 247 2.07 -2.02 -6.97
N PRO A 248 0.90 -2.52 -7.42
CA PRO A 248 0.58 -2.65 -8.84
C PRO A 248 0.68 -1.33 -9.61
N GLN A 249 1.36 -1.37 -10.76
CA GLN A 249 1.33 -0.31 -11.79
C GLN A 249 0.74 -0.79 -13.13
N GLY A 250 0.58 -2.10 -13.27
CA GLY A 250 0.13 -2.82 -14.46
C GLY A 250 0.51 -4.30 -14.34
N THR A 251 0.20 -5.10 -15.35
CA THR A 251 0.46 -6.55 -15.35
C THR A 251 1.96 -6.88 -15.29
N GLU A 252 2.83 -5.98 -15.74
CA GLU A 252 4.29 -6.08 -15.61
C GLU A 252 4.77 -6.17 -14.16
N THR A 253 3.98 -5.65 -13.20
CA THR A 253 4.30 -5.77 -11.78
C THR A 253 4.30 -7.22 -11.32
N LEU A 254 3.50 -8.11 -11.94
CA LEU A 254 3.46 -9.53 -11.60
C LEU A 254 4.79 -10.22 -11.90
N ALA A 255 5.39 -9.93 -13.06
CA ALA A 255 6.71 -10.43 -13.42
C ALA A 255 7.81 -9.84 -12.53
N LEU A 256 7.60 -8.63 -12.01
CA LEU A 256 8.55 -7.99 -11.11
C LEU A 256 8.62 -8.69 -9.74
N VAL A 257 7.53 -9.29 -9.25
CA VAL A 257 7.55 -10.11 -8.03
C VAL A 257 8.59 -11.24 -8.15
N GLU A 258 8.62 -11.94 -9.29
CA GLU A 258 9.62 -12.99 -9.55
C GLU A 258 11.04 -12.44 -9.55
N ARG A 259 11.25 -11.27 -10.16
CA ARG A 259 12.57 -10.63 -10.24
C ARG A 259 13.07 -10.19 -8.86
N PHE A 260 12.19 -9.64 -8.02
CA PHE A 260 12.52 -9.34 -6.63
C PHE A 260 12.92 -10.62 -5.89
N ARG A 261 12.10 -11.67 -5.99
CA ARG A 261 12.38 -12.96 -5.36
C ARG A 261 13.71 -13.56 -5.81
N ALA A 262 14.02 -13.50 -7.11
CA ALA A 262 15.28 -13.98 -7.66
C ALA A 262 16.52 -13.21 -7.13
N ASN A 263 16.34 -11.97 -6.69
CA ASN A 263 17.39 -11.14 -6.10
C ASN A 263 17.39 -11.12 -4.57
N GLU A 264 16.66 -12.00 -3.88
CA GLU A 264 16.58 -12.00 -2.40
C GLU A 264 17.95 -12.19 -1.71
N GLN A 265 18.92 -12.80 -2.41
CA GLN A 265 20.31 -12.97 -1.97
C GLN A 265 21.28 -11.96 -2.58
N GLY A 266 20.79 -10.99 -3.37
CA GLY A 266 21.62 -9.98 -4.04
C GLY A 266 22.41 -10.48 -5.26
N THR A 267 22.12 -11.69 -5.76
CA THR A 267 22.86 -12.33 -6.87
C THR A 267 22.34 -11.99 -8.26
N GLN A 268 21.16 -11.38 -8.37
CA GLN A 268 20.51 -11.02 -9.63
C GLN A 268 20.01 -9.57 -9.57
N PRO A 269 20.90 -8.58 -9.43
CA PRO A 269 20.51 -7.19 -9.20
C PRO A 269 19.61 -6.68 -10.32
N LEU A 270 18.60 -5.92 -9.93
CA LEU A 270 17.69 -5.25 -10.83
C LEU A 270 18.37 -4.00 -11.40
N THR A 271 18.18 -3.74 -12.69
CA THR A 271 18.55 -2.47 -13.31
C THR A 271 17.65 -1.37 -12.78
N LEU A 272 18.23 -0.37 -12.12
CA LEU A 272 17.56 0.85 -11.67
C LEU A 272 17.99 2.01 -12.55
N THR A 273 17.05 2.88 -12.91
CA THR A 273 17.31 4.02 -13.79
C THR A 273 17.12 5.32 -13.02
N ASP A 274 18.15 6.18 -13.05
CA ASP A 274 18.07 7.51 -12.42
C ASP A 274 16.88 8.31 -12.97
N ARG A 275 16.17 9.00 -12.07
CA ARG A 275 14.94 9.76 -12.36
C ARG A 275 13.78 8.93 -12.92
N ALA A 276 13.82 7.60 -12.78
CA ALA A 276 12.68 6.72 -12.96
C ALA A 276 12.44 5.89 -11.70
N ASP A 277 13.52 5.41 -11.09
CA ASP A 277 13.55 4.73 -9.81
C ASP A 277 14.10 5.64 -8.70
N CYS A 278 13.70 5.39 -7.45
CA CYS A 278 14.31 5.97 -6.27
C CYS A 278 14.36 4.98 -5.09
N ASN A 279 15.31 5.18 -4.18
CA ASN A 279 15.44 4.40 -2.93
C ASN A 279 15.88 5.29 -1.75
N GLY A 280 15.82 6.61 -1.92
CA GLY A 280 16.44 7.56 -1.01
C GLY A 280 15.93 7.49 0.43
N TYR A 281 14.62 7.29 0.65
CA TYR A 281 14.08 7.15 2.01
C TYR A 281 14.71 5.96 2.75
N TRP A 282 14.77 4.78 2.13
CA TRP A 282 15.42 3.59 2.71
C TRP A 282 16.86 3.88 3.14
N ARG A 283 17.60 4.59 2.27
CA ARG A 283 19.00 4.97 2.41
C ARG A 283 19.24 6.24 3.25
N ARG A 284 18.19 6.81 3.84
CA ARG A 284 18.24 8.01 4.70
C ARG A 284 18.79 9.25 3.97
N VAL A 285 18.45 9.40 2.70
CA VAL A 285 18.66 10.61 1.89
C VAL A 285 17.32 11.12 1.36
N ALA A 286 17.33 12.16 0.52
CA ALA A 286 16.09 12.70 -0.05
C ALA A 286 15.34 11.63 -0.85
N GLY A 287 14.01 11.53 -0.67
CA GLY A 287 13.22 10.43 -1.23
C GLY A 287 13.17 10.33 -2.75
N LEU A 288 13.55 11.39 -3.45
CA LEU A 288 13.66 11.42 -4.92
C LEU A 288 14.99 10.88 -5.44
N GLU A 289 15.98 10.68 -4.58
CA GLU A 289 17.31 10.24 -4.96
C GLU A 289 17.34 8.73 -5.21
N LEU A 290 18.18 8.35 -6.18
CA LEU A 290 18.59 6.97 -6.39
C LEU A 290 20.04 6.81 -5.95
N VAL A 291 20.24 6.03 -4.89
CA VAL A 291 21.57 5.66 -4.40
C VAL A 291 21.93 4.28 -4.98
N PRO A 292 23.03 4.16 -5.74
CA PRO A 292 23.45 2.89 -6.34
C PRO A 292 23.91 1.86 -5.30
#